data_AF-A0A661J8D7-F1
#
_entry.id   AF-A0A661J8D7-F1
#
_cell.length_a   1.000
_cell.length_b   1.000
_cell.length_c   1.000
_cell.angle_alpha   90.00
_cell.angle_beta   90.00
_cell.angle_gamma   90.00
#
_symmetry.space_group_name_H-M   'P 1'
#
loop_
_entity.id
_entity.type
_entity.pdbx_description
1 polymer ?
#
loop_
_entity_poly.entity_id
_entity_poly.type
_entity_poly.pdbx_seq_one_letter_code
_entity_poly.pdbx_strand_id
1 'polypeptide(L)'
;MIRKPGKLALLSNTALGFIAFLGILVFVALIGQRHPIRLDLTESKRYSISDQSQKIVESLKDDINIKGFYQEADPNKEQTRDLLETYRYYSKKINYQFTDP
;
A
#
# COMPACT_ATOMS: atom_id res chain seq x y z
N MET A 1 0.29 7.15 55.42
CA MET A 1 1.58 7.74 55.03
C MET A 1 1.98 7.16 53.67
N ILE A 2 1.76 7.89 52.57
CA ILE A 2 2.01 7.39 51.20
C ILE A 2 3.42 7.84 50.78
N ARG A 3 4.36 6.90 50.63
CA ARG A 3 5.72 7.19 50.14
C ARG A 3 5.66 7.56 48.67
N LYS A 4 6.01 8.81 48.33
CA LYS A 4 6.16 9.24 46.93
C LYS A 4 7.38 8.54 46.32
N PRO A 5 7.30 8.01 45.09
CA PRO A 5 8.42 7.35 44.44
C PRO A 5 9.57 8.33 44.22
N GLY A 6 10.82 7.87 44.41
CA GLY A 6 12.01 8.69 44.20
C GLY A 6 12.18 9.08 42.73
N LYS A 7 12.76 10.26 42.47
CA LYS A 7 12.96 10.81 41.11
C LYS A 7 13.65 9.82 40.15
N LEU A 8 14.56 8.98 40.65
CA LEU A 8 15.24 7.91 39.89
C LEU A 8 14.30 6.80 39.38
N ALA A 9 13.28 6.43 40.15
CA ALA A 9 12.26 5.46 39.73
C ALA A 9 11.32 6.06 38.67
N LEU A 10 11.01 7.36 38.80
CA LEU A 10 10.25 8.08 37.79
C LEU A 10 11.00 8.14 36.46
N LEU A 11 12.29 8.51 36.49
CA LEU A 11 13.14 8.59 35.30
C LEU A 11 13.32 7.23 34.60
N SER A 12 13.45 6.14 35.37
CA SER A 12 13.55 4.78 34.81
C SER A 12 12.28 4.37 34.08
N ASN A 13 11.11 4.67 34.65
CA ASN A 13 9.82 4.37 34.01
C ASN A 13 9.58 5.25 32.77
N THR A 14 9.98 6.53 32.82
CA THR A 14 9.88 7.43 31.65
C THR A 14 10.82 6.99 30.53
N ALA A 15 12.06 6.61 30.83
CA ALA A 15 13.00 6.11 29.83
C ALA A 15 12.51 4.80 29.20
N LEU A 16 12.01 3.87 30.02
CA LEU A 16 11.43 2.62 29.54
C LEU A 16 10.21 2.87 28.65
N GLY A 17 9.31 3.77 29.06
CA GLY A 17 8.14 4.17 28.26
C GLY A 17 8.54 4.82 26.94
N PHE A 18 9.57 5.66 26.93
CA PHE A 18 10.07 6.30 25.72
C PHE A 18 10.67 5.30 24.74
N ILE A 19 11.47 4.34 25.23
CA ILE A 19 12.02 3.25 24.41
C ILE A 19 10.89 2.39 23.84
N ALA A 20 9.88 2.05 24.64
CA ALA A 20 8.72 1.29 24.18
C ALA A 20 7.94 2.05 23.09
N PHE A 21 7.73 3.35 23.26
CA PHE A 21 7.08 4.21 22.27
C PHE A 21 7.85 4.24 20.95
N LEU A 22 9.17 4.42 20.98
CA LEU A 22 10.01 4.34 19.79
C LEU A 22 9.94 2.96 19.12
N GLY A 23 9.94 1.88 19.90
CA GLY A 23 9.78 0.52 19.39
C GLY A 23 8.45 0.34 18.65
N ILE A 24 7.36 0.87 19.19
CA ILE A 24 6.04 0.87 18.53
C ILE A 24 6.08 1.66 17.22
N LEU A 25 6.68 2.86 17.21
CA LEU A 25 6.80 3.67 15.99
C LEU A 25 7.57 2.93 14.89
N VAL A 26 8.69 2.30 15.24
CA VAL A 26 9.46 1.48 14.28
C VAL A 26 8.61 0.32 13.77
N PHE A 27 7.88 -0.37 14.64
CA PHE A 27 7.02 -1.47 14.24
C PHE A 27 5.89 -1.03 13.29
N VAL A 28 5.24 0.09 13.60
CA VAL A 28 4.21 0.70 12.73
C VAL A 28 4.81 1.09 11.38
N ALA A 29 5.99 1.71 11.37
CA ALA A 29 6.67 2.09 10.14
C ALA A 29 7.01 0.88 9.26
N LEU A 30 7.50 -0.22 9.86
CA LEU A 30 7.80 -1.47 9.15
C LEU A 30 6.54 -2.11 8.55
N ILE A 31 5.41 -2.09 9.27
CA ILE A 31 4.13 -2.57 8.74
C ILE A 31 3.68 -1.69 7.57
N GLY A 32 3.70 -0.36 7.73
CA GLY A 32 3.30 0.58 6.69
C GLY A 32 4.13 0.46 5.42
N GLN A 33 5.43 0.18 5.55
CA GLN A 33 6.32 -0.05 4.40
C GLN A 33 5.99 -1.36 3.66
N ARG A 34 5.61 -2.43 4.38
CA ARG A 34 5.27 -3.72 3.76
C ARG A 34 3.85 -3.78 3.21
N HIS A 35 2.93 -3.02 3.79
CA HIS A 35 1.52 -2.97 3.40
C HIS A 35 1.12 -1.53 3.09
N PRO A 36 1.61 -0.95 1.98
CA PRO A 36 1.23 0.39 1.58
C PRO A 36 -0.27 0.42 1.29
N ILE A 37 -1.05 1.12 2.09
CA ILE A 37 -2.49 1.24 1.87
C ILE A 37 -2.72 2.29 0.79
N ARG A 38 -3.20 1.87 -0.39
CA ARG A 38 -3.71 2.79 -1.41
C ARG A 38 -5.19 3.10 -1.17
N LEU A 39 -5.48 4.31 -0.68
CA LEU A 39 -6.84 4.84 -0.59
C LEU A 39 -7.09 5.78 -1.76
N ASP A 40 -8.14 5.50 -2.52
CA ASP A 40 -8.62 6.38 -3.57
C ASP A 40 -9.54 7.45 -2.97
N LEU A 41 -9.08 8.70 -3.00
CA LEU A 41 -9.80 9.85 -2.45
C LEU A 41 -10.66 10.57 -3.50
N THR A 42 -10.74 10.03 -4.73
CA THR A 42 -11.59 10.61 -5.78
C THR A 42 -13.05 10.30 -5.50
N GLU A 43 -13.93 11.27 -5.77
CA GLU A 43 -15.38 11.13 -5.55
C GLU A 43 -15.96 9.92 -6.31
N SER A 44 -15.45 9.66 -7.51
CA SER A 44 -15.89 8.56 -8.38
C SER A 44 -15.11 7.26 -8.18
N LYS A 45 -14.14 7.21 -7.27
CA LYS A 45 -13.22 6.06 -7.10
C LYS A 45 -12.57 5.62 -8.42
N ARG A 46 -12.17 6.60 -9.24
CA ARG A 46 -11.67 6.38 -10.61
C ARG A 46 -10.45 5.48 -10.67
N TYR A 47 -9.66 5.42 -9.61
CA TYR A 47 -8.42 4.64 -9.53
C TYR A 47 -8.59 3.37 -8.69
N SER A 48 -9.83 2.96 -8.41
CA SER A 48 -10.19 1.74 -7.69
C SER A 48 -10.87 0.74 -8.61
N ILE A 49 -10.70 -0.54 -8.31
CA ILE A 49 -11.47 -1.62 -8.92
C ILE A 49 -12.50 -2.15 -7.91
N SER A 50 -13.59 -2.72 -8.41
CA SER A 50 -14.65 -3.30 -7.55
C SER A 50 -14.11 -4.42 -6.65
N ASP A 51 -14.74 -4.62 -5.49
CA ASP A 51 -14.36 -5.68 -4.55
C ASP A 51 -14.40 -7.08 -5.20
N GLN A 52 -15.33 -7.29 -6.15
CA GLN A 52 -15.40 -8.54 -6.92
C GLN A 52 -14.16 -8.71 -7.82
N SER A 53 -13.76 -7.64 -8.52
CA SER A 53 -12.54 -7.65 -9.33
C SER A 53 -11.30 -7.90 -8.49
N GLN A 54 -11.19 -7.29 -7.29
CA GLN A 54 -10.08 -7.52 -6.37
C GLN A 54 -9.95 -9.00 -6.02
N LYS A 55 -11.05 -9.65 -5.59
CA LYS A 55 -11.06 -11.08 -5.26
C LYS A 55 -10.60 -11.97 -6.42
N ILE A 56 -11.05 -11.67 -7.63
CA ILE A 56 -10.63 -12.42 -8.82
C ILE A 56 -9.12 -12.27 -9.04
N VAL A 57 -8.61 -11.05 -9.00
CA VAL A 57 -7.20 -10.72 -9.29
C VAL A 57 -6.27 -11.31 -8.23
N GLU A 58 -6.65 -11.27 -6.96
CA GLU A 58 -5.92 -11.89 -5.86
C GLU A 58 -5.90 -13.43 -5.98
N SER A 59 -6.93 -14.04 -6.58
CA SER A 59 -7.04 -15.49 -6.75
C SER A 59 -6.28 -16.06 -7.95
N LEU A 60 -5.63 -15.21 -8.76
CA LEU A 60 -4.90 -15.63 -9.96
C LEU A 60 -3.82 -16.67 -9.61
N LYS A 61 -3.84 -17.80 -10.33
CA LYS A 61 -2.86 -18.88 -10.17
C LYS A 61 -1.67 -18.70 -11.08
N ASP A 62 -1.89 -18.24 -12.30
CA ASP A 62 -0.89 -18.09 -13.33
C ASP A 62 -0.62 -16.62 -13.65
N ASP A 63 0.52 -16.37 -14.31
CA ASP A 63 0.89 -15.04 -14.78
C ASP A 63 0.05 -14.63 -15.99
N ILE A 64 -0.47 -13.41 -15.96
CA ILE A 64 -1.27 -12.83 -17.04
C ILE A 64 -0.45 -11.71 -17.68
N ASN A 65 -0.26 -11.80 -19.00
CA ASN A 65 0.48 -10.83 -19.78
C ASN A 65 -0.47 -10.08 -20.73
N ILE A 66 -0.57 -8.77 -20.57
CA ILE A 66 -1.47 -7.90 -21.32
C ILE A 66 -0.63 -7.07 -22.29
N LYS A 67 -0.94 -7.14 -23.58
CA LYS A 67 -0.32 -6.29 -24.61
C LYS A 67 -1.32 -5.26 -25.10
N GLY A 68 -1.04 -3.99 -24.85
CA GLY A 68 -1.85 -2.88 -25.35
C GLY A 68 -1.18 -2.24 -26.57
N PHE A 69 -1.95 -2.03 -27.63
CA PHE A 69 -1.49 -1.36 -28.83
C PHE A 69 -2.01 0.08 -28.82
N TYR A 70 -1.09 1.03 -28.64
CA TYR A 70 -1.42 2.46 -28.54
C TYR A 70 -0.37 3.24 -29.31
N GLN A 71 -0.83 4.20 -30.11
CA GLN A 71 0.05 5.24 -30.64
C GLN A 71 0.62 6.07 -29.48
N GLU A 72 1.82 6.62 -29.62
CA GLU A 72 2.47 7.39 -28.55
C GLU A 72 1.62 8.55 -28.03
N ALA A 73 0.88 9.21 -28.92
CA ALA A 73 0.03 10.36 -28.61
C ALA A 73 -1.40 10.00 -28.16
N ASP A 74 -1.74 8.71 -28.00
CA ASP A 74 -3.09 8.30 -27.61
C ASP A 74 -3.38 8.65 -26.13
N PRO A 75 -4.33 9.56 -25.84
CA PRO A 75 -4.65 9.96 -24.47
C PRO A 75 -5.23 8.82 -23.62
N ASN A 76 -5.74 7.75 -24.22
CA ASN A 76 -6.30 6.60 -23.50
C ASN A 76 -5.22 5.66 -22.97
N LYS A 77 -3.97 5.79 -23.44
CA LYS A 77 -2.82 4.99 -22.97
C LYS A 77 -2.57 5.21 -21.48
N GLU A 78 -2.64 6.47 -21.04
CA GLU A 78 -2.44 6.86 -19.65
C GLU A 78 -3.52 6.28 -18.74
N GLN A 79 -4.80 6.43 -19.12
CA GLN A 79 -5.93 5.89 -18.36
C GLN A 79 -5.86 4.36 -18.24
N THR A 80 -5.49 3.69 -19.33
CA THR A 80 -5.33 2.24 -19.34
C THR A 80 -4.16 1.81 -18.46
N ARG A 81 -3.05 2.56 -18.48
CA ARG A 81 -1.91 2.31 -17.60
C ARG A 81 -2.31 2.39 -16.14
N ASP A 82 -3.00 3.46 -15.75
CA ASP A 82 -3.43 3.65 -14.37
C ASP A 82 -4.33 2.50 -13.90
N LEU A 83 -5.25 2.06 -14.76
CA LEU A 83 -6.08 0.90 -14.49
C LEU A 83 -5.23 -0.37 -14.28
N LEU A 84 -4.33 -0.68 -15.22
CA LEU A 84 -3.48 -1.88 -15.16
C LEU A 84 -2.52 -1.86 -13.97
N GLU A 85 -2.03 -0.69 -13.56
CA GLU A 85 -1.27 -0.51 -12.32
C GLU A 85 -2.13 -0.81 -11.08
N THR A 86 -3.40 -0.40 -11.07
CA THR A 86 -4.33 -0.78 -9.98
C THR A 86 -4.53 -2.30 -9.94
N TYR A 87 -4.68 -2.98 -11.09
CA TYR A 87 -4.73 -4.45 -11.12
C TYR A 87 -3.43 -5.09 -10.59
N ARG A 88 -2.27 -4.56 -10.99
CA ARG A 88 -0.94 -5.06 -10.56
C ARG A 88 -0.68 -4.85 -9.07
N TYR A 89 -1.25 -3.81 -8.47
CA TYR A 89 -1.19 -3.57 -7.03
C TYR A 89 -1.83 -4.73 -6.24
N TYR A 90 -2.96 -5.27 -6.70
CA TYR A 90 -3.62 -6.42 -6.06
C TYR A 90 -2.98 -7.76 -6.40
N SER A 91 -2.29 -7.89 -7.54
CA SER A 91 -1.58 -9.13 -7.89
C SER A 91 -0.32 -8.88 -8.72
N LYS A 92 0.82 -9.34 -8.19
CA LYS A 92 2.12 -9.31 -8.89
C LYS A 92 2.17 -10.17 -10.16
N LYS A 93 1.15 -11.00 -10.40
CA LYS A 93 1.02 -11.88 -11.57
C LYS A 93 0.49 -11.15 -12.80
N ILE A 94 -0.03 -9.93 -12.64
CA ILE A 94 -0.41 -9.07 -13.75
C ILE A 94 0.82 -8.36 -14.30
N ASN A 95 1.11 -8.61 -15.57
CA ASN A 95 2.15 -7.92 -16.32
C ASN A 95 1.52 -7.27 -17.55
N TYR A 96 1.99 -6.08 -17.91
CA TYR A 96 1.51 -5.39 -19.10
C TYR A 96 2.63 -4.68 -19.85
N GLN A 97 2.43 -4.52 -21.16
CA GLN A 97 3.32 -3.77 -22.03
C GLN A 97 2.49 -3.00 -23.06
N PHE A 98 2.87 -1.75 -23.31
CA PHE A 98 2.35 -0.98 -24.44
C PHE A 98 3.33 -1.04 -25.61
N THR A 99 2.81 -1.28 -26.81
CA THR A 99 3.57 -1.31 -28.06
C THR A 99 2.96 -0.31 -29.04
N ASP A 100 3.79 0.41 -29.77
CA ASP A 100 3.37 1.22 -30.92
C ASP A 100 3.26 0.29 -32.14
N PRO A 101 2.04 0.05 -32.67
CA PRO A 101 1.80 -0.91 -33.76
C PRO A 101 2.27 -0.43 -35.14
#